data_AF-A0A2D8HXQ5-F1
#
_entry.id   AF-A0A2D8HXQ5-F1
#
_cell.length_a   1.000
_cell.length_b   1.000
_cell.length_c   1.000
_cell.angle_alpha   90.00
_cell.angle_beta   90.00
_cell.angle_gamma   90.00
#
_symmetry.space_group_name_H-M   'P 1'
#
loop_
_entity.id
_entity.type
_entity.pdbx_description
1 polymer ?
#
loop_
_entity_poly.entity_id
_entity_poly.type
_entity_poly.pdbx_seq_one_letter_code
_entity_poly.pdbx_strand_id
1 'polypeptide(L)'
;TLDNEASIAHVGLDYTTTVETLRMEAGGDDGTAQGKVKRIHGVTIRFVDTTGAKIGPNLDNLDPIPFRDSTMSMDRPIPFFDGDKEMAFPAGYENDAKVVVQSESGLPMQVTAIIRRSNTFDA
;
A
#
# COMPACT_ATOMS: atom_id res chain seq x y z
N THR A 1 -32.37 -1.12 16.24
CA THR A 1 -32.29 -2.12 17.33
C THR A 1 -31.22 -3.13 16.95
N LEU A 2 -30.47 -3.71 17.89
CA LEU A 2 -29.57 -4.82 17.56
C LEU A 2 -30.39 -6.10 17.42
N ASP A 3 -30.14 -6.87 16.35
CA ASP A 3 -30.85 -8.13 16.08
C ASP A 3 -30.38 -9.28 16.98
N ASN A 4 -29.30 -9.09 17.74
CA ASN A 4 -28.73 -10.08 18.65
C ASN A 4 -28.53 -9.49 20.04
N GLU A 5 -28.77 -10.31 21.08
CA GLU A 5 -28.45 -9.94 22.46
C GLU A 5 -26.93 -9.77 22.64
N ALA A 6 -26.52 -8.67 23.26
CA ALA A 6 -25.11 -8.37 23.50
C ALA A 6 -24.90 -7.86 24.93
N SER A 7 -23.83 -8.30 25.58
CA SER A 7 -23.42 -7.83 26.92
C SER A 7 -22.61 -6.54 26.85
N ILE A 8 -21.72 -6.42 25.86
CA ILE A 8 -20.92 -5.22 25.56
C ILE A 8 -20.83 -5.10 24.04
N ALA A 9 -21.20 -3.95 23.49
CA ALA A 9 -21.10 -3.65 22.07
C ALA A 9 -20.16 -2.47 21.83
N HIS A 10 -19.20 -2.63 20.92
CA HIS A 10 -18.39 -1.53 20.40
C HIS A 10 -18.99 -1.08 19.08
N VAL A 11 -19.37 0.19 19.01
CA VAL A 11 -19.96 0.79 17.81
C VAL A 11 -19.06 1.92 17.37
N GLY A 12 -18.53 1.79 16.15
CA GLY A 12 -17.69 2.78 15.51
C GLY A 12 -18.08 2.94 14.05
N LEU A 13 -17.62 4.03 13.44
CA LEU A 13 -17.65 4.18 12.00
C LEU A 13 -16.41 3.51 11.41
N ASP A 14 -16.60 2.80 10.31
CA ASP A 14 -15.48 2.29 9.53
C ASP A 14 -14.60 3.45 9.06
N TYR A 15 -13.29 3.28 9.21
CA TYR A 15 -12.30 4.18 8.65
C TYR A 15 -11.43 3.43 7.66
N THR A 16 -11.05 4.13 6.60
CA THR A 16 -10.11 3.64 5.60
C THR A 16 -9.07 4.72 5.37
N THR A 17 -7.83 4.42 5.71
CA THR A 17 -6.71 5.33 5.50
C THR A 17 -6.14 5.07 4.12
N THR A 18 -6.07 6.11 3.28
CA THR A 18 -5.45 6.04 1.96
C THR A 18 -4.27 7.00 1.90
N VAL A 19 -3.13 6.51 1.43
CA VAL A 19 -1.93 7.28 1.16
C VAL A 19 -1.63 7.17 -0.33
N GLU A 20 -1.66 8.28 -1.04
CA GLU A 20 -1.26 8.37 -2.45
C GLU A 20 0.02 9.19 -2.58
N THR A 21 1.03 8.62 -3.22
CA THR A 21 2.28 9.36 -3.49
C THR A 21 2.06 10.39 -4.58
N LEU A 22 2.86 11.46 -4.54
CA LEU A 22 2.99 12.37 -5.68
C LEU A 22 3.53 11.65 -6.93
N ARG A 23 3.35 12.29 -8.09
CA ARG A 23 3.91 11.83 -9.35
C ARG A 23 5.40 11.56 -9.22
N MET A 24 5.84 10.47 -9.82
CA MET A 24 7.23 10.06 -9.72
C MET A 24 8.15 11.05 -10.42
N GLU A 25 9.15 11.55 -9.69
CA GLU A 25 10.29 12.27 -10.25
C GLU A 25 11.56 11.48 -9.97
N ALA A 26 12.25 11.05 -11.03
CA ALA A 26 13.56 10.44 -10.95
C ALA A 26 14.63 11.22 -11.73
N GLY A 27 14.27 12.41 -12.24
CA GLY A 27 15.06 13.09 -13.26
C GLY A 27 15.06 12.34 -14.60
N GLY A 28 15.37 13.05 -15.66
CA GLY A 28 15.76 12.50 -16.94
C GLY A 28 16.96 13.27 -17.47
N ASP A 29 17.59 12.74 -18.53
CA ASP A 29 18.80 13.36 -19.08
C ASP A 29 18.58 14.83 -19.49
N ASP A 30 17.37 15.16 -19.97
CA ASP A 30 16.95 16.51 -20.35
C ASP A 30 16.20 17.31 -19.25
N GLY A 31 16.23 16.88 -17.98
CA GLY A 31 15.64 17.61 -16.86
C GLY A 31 14.56 16.84 -16.09
N THR A 32 13.35 17.40 -15.95
CA THR A 32 12.28 16.76 -15.16
C THR A 32 11.72 15.52 -15.86
N ALA A 33 11.38 14.51 -15.06
CA ALA A 33 10.73 13.32 -15.57
C ALA A 33 9.19 13.47 -15.63
N GLN A 34 8.60 14.59 -15.21
CA GLN A 34 7.14 14.73 -15.06
C GLN A 34 6.36 14.39 -16.34
N GLY A 35 6.92 14.71 -17.51
CA GLY A 35 6.30 14.43 -18.82
C GLY A 35 6.76 13.13 -19.49
N LYS A 36 7.68 12.38 -18.87
CA LYS A 36 8.27 11.17 -19.46
C LYS A 36 7.49 9.92 -19.03
N VAL A 37 7.48 8.94 -19.93
CA VAL A 37 6.94 7.61 -19.64
C VAL A 37 7.85 6.93 -18.63
N LYS A 38 7.25 6.37 -17.58
CA LYS A 38 7.94 5.68 -16.48
C LYS A 38 7.37 4.29 -16.31
N ARG A 39 8.18 3.42 -15.71
CA ARG A 39 7.73 2.08 -15.28
C ARG A 39 8.26 1.78 -13.89
N ILE A 40 7.36 1.41 -12.99
CA ILE A 40 7.69 0.93 -11.65
C ILE A 40 7.77 -0.60 -11.71
N HIS A 41 8.90 -1.17 -11.28
CA HIS A 41 9.13 -2.61 -11.25
C HIS A 41 8.74 -3.24 -9.91
N GLY A 42 8.90 -2.47 -8.84
CA GLY A 42 8.56 -2.92 -7.50
C GLY A 42 8.62 -1.78 -6.50
N VAL A 43 7.92 -2.00 -5.39
CA VAL A 43 7.81 -1.03 -4.30
C VAL A 43 8.08 -1.75 -2.99
N THR A 44 8.88 -1.11 -2.15
CA THR A 44 9.13 -1.50 -0.77
C THR A 44 8.42 -0.49 0.14
N ILE A 45 7.50 -0.96 0.96
CA ILE A 45 6.82 -0.13 1.96
C ILE A 45 7.38 -0.48 3.33
N ARG A 46 7.78 0.55 4.08
CA ARG A 46 8.17 0.42 5.49
C ARG A 46 6.96 0.71 6.38
N PHE A 47 6.56 -0.30 7.14
CA PHE A 47 5.46 -0.23 8.08
C PHE A 47 5.95 -0.23 9.52
N VAL A 48 5.12 0.35 10.38
CA VAL A 48 5.18 0.23 11.84
C VAL A 48 3.79 -0.16 12.32
N ASP A 49 3.68 -1.05 13.30
CA ASP A 49 2.44 -1.45 13.97
C ASP A 49 1.24 -1.71 13.02
N THR A 50 1.46 -2.37 11.88
CA THR A 50 0.44 -2.51 10.82
C THR A 50 -0.03 -3.96 10.68
N THR A 51 -1.33 -4.18 10.49
CA THR A 51 -1.92 -5.54 10.34
C THR A 51 -2.59 -5.82 9.00
N GLY A 52 -2.91 -4.79 8.22
CA GLY A 52 -3.55 -4.96 6.92
C GLY A 52 -3.45 -3.73 6.04
N ALA A 53 -3.02 -3.95 4.80
CA ALA A 53 -2.85 -2.92 3.79
C ALA A 53 -2.88 -3.53 2.39
N LYS A 54 -3.27 -2.71 1.43
CA LYS A 54 -3.26 -3.00 -0.01
C LYS A 54 -2.42 -1.96 -0.72
N ILE A 55 -1.81 -2.33 -1.84
CA ILE A 55 -0.94 -1.47 -2.65
C ILE A 55 -1.34 -1.55 -4.12
N GLY A 56 -1.27 -0.43 -4.84
CA GLY A 56 -1.45 -0.45 -6.28
C GLY A 56 -1.25 0.91 -6.96
N PRO A 57 -1.40 0.99 -8.29
CA PRO A 57 -1.25 2.25 -9.03
C PRO A 57 -2.41 3.23 -8.78
N ASN A 58 -3.59 2.74 -8.43
CA ASN A 58 -4.80 3.53 -8.15
C ASN A 58 -5.76 2.75 -7.23
N LEU A 59 -6.83 3.42 -6.78
CA LEU A 59 -7.83 2.84 -5.87
C LEU A 59 -8.63 1.68 -6.45
N ASP A 60 -8.75 1.60 -7.78
CA ASP A 60 -9.50 0.53 -8.46
C ASP A 60 -8.66 -0.73 -8.69
N ASN A 61 -7.33 -0.62 -8.59
CA ASN A 61 -6.37 -1.69 -8.85
C ASN A 61 -5.42 -1.82 -7.65
N LEU A 62 -5.92 -2.38 -6.55
CA LEU A 62 -5.14 -2.61 -5.33
C LEU A 62 -4.92 -4.10 -5.09
N ASP A 63 -3.65 -4.49 -4.93
CA ASP A 63 -3.25 -5.83 -4.55
C ASP A 63 -3.07 -5.94 -3.03
N PRO A 64 -3.56 -7.01 -2.39
CA PRO A 64 -3.39 -7.20 -0.95
C PRO A 64 -1.93 -7.49 -0.60
N ILE A 65 -1.42 -6.85 0.45
CA ILE A 65 -0.09 -7.15 1.00
C ILE A 65 -0.23 -8.32 1.98
N PRO A 66 0.49 -9.43 1.80
CA PRO A 66 0.43 -10.56 2.71
C PRO A 66 1.17 -10.25 4.02
N PHE A 67 0.43 -10.10 5.12
CA PHE A 67 0.99 -9.94 6.47
C PHE A 67 1.17 -11.26 7.21
N ARG A 68 0.37 -12.27 6.87
CA ARG A 68 0.48 -13.63 7.43
C ARG A 68 1.43 -14.47 6.58
N ASP A 69 2.30 -15.24 7.22
CA ASP A 69 3.13 -16.25 6.57
C ASP A 69 2.66 -17.68 6.91
N SER A 70 3.22 -18.69 6.24
CA SER A 70 2.85 -20.11 6.41
C SER A 70 3.25 -20.70 7.76
N THR A 71 4.08 -20.00 8.55
CA THR A 71 4.51 -20.43 9.88
C THR A 71 3.57 -19.94 10.99
N MET A 72 2.69 -18.97 10.67
CA MET A 72 1.73 -18.41 11.62
C MET A 72 0.49 -19.28 11.78
N SER A 73 0.15 -19.61 13.03
CA SER A 73 -1.06 -20.38 13.38
C SER A 73 -2.35 -19.64 12.98
N MET A 74 -3.27 -20.36 12.33
CA MET A 74 -4.57 -19.83 11.90
C MET A 74 -5.51 -19.50 13.07
N ASP A 75 -5.31 -20.12 14.22
CA ASP A 75 -6.16 -19.94 15.41
C ASP A 75 -5.84 -18.68 16.21
N ARG A 76 -4.87 -17.87 15.73
CA ARG A 76 -4.43 -16.64 16.40
C ARG A 76 -4.54 -15.43 15.46
N PRO A 77 -4.82 -14.24 16.03
CA PRO A 77 -4.76 -13.00 15.27
C PRO A 77 -3.34 -12.78 14.72
N ILE A 78 -3.26 -12.09 13.58
CA ILE A 78 -1.98 -11.68 12.99
C ILE A 78 -1.35 -10.66 13.94
N PRO A 79 -0.09 -10.84 14.36
CA PRO A 79 0.61 -9.82 15.15
C PRO A 79 0.81 -8.54 14.32
N PHE A 80 1.00 -7.41 15.01
CA PHE A 80 1.44 -6.19 14.35
C PHE A 80 2.77 -6.42 13.62
N PHE A 81 2.88 -5.89 12.41
CA PHE A 81 4.07 -6.00 11.58
C PHE A 81 4.87 -4.69 11.59
N ASP A 82 6.17 -4.85 11.87
CA ASP A 82 7.18 -3.81 11.76
C ASP A 82 8.25 -4.21 10.74
N GLY A 83 8.56 -3.32 9.81
CA GLY A 83 9.63 -3.51 8.84
C GLY A 83 9.20 -3.30 7.39
N ASP A 84 9.96 -3.91 6.49
CA ASP A 84 9.84 -3.65 5.05
C ASP A 84 9.10 -4.80 4.34
N LYS A 85 8.09 -4.46 3.54
CA LYS A 85 7.41 -5.37 2.61
C LYS A 85 7.73 -4.98 1.19
N GLU A 86 8.36 -5.89 0.45
CA GLU A 86 8.64 -5.73 -0.97
C GLU A 86 7.53 -6.38 -1.79
N MET A 87 6.94 -5.60 -2.71
CA MET A 87 5.88 -6.03 -3.60
C MET A 87 6.31 -5.80 -5.04
N ALA A 88 6.09 -6.81 -5.88
CA ALA A 88 6.07 -6.59 -7.32
C ALA A 88 4.91 -5.65 -7.63
N PHE A 89 5.15 -4.67 -8.49
CA PHE A 89 4.16 -3.65 -8.79
C PHE A 89 3.73 -3.81 -10.24
N PRO A 90 2.48 -4.22 -10.53
CA PRO A 90 2.02 -4.50 -11.89
C PRO A 90 1.69 -3.21 -12.66
N ALA A 91 2.52 -2.19 -12.55
CA ALA A 91 2.34 -0.96 -13.34
C ALA A 91 2.87 -1.14 -14.76
N GLY A 92 2.07 -0.66 -15.70
CA GLY A 92 2.48 -0.49 -17.08
C GLY A 92 3.44 0.68 -17.27
N TYR A 93 3.52 1.13 -18.52
CA TYR A 93 4.23 2.34 -18.91
C TYR A 93 3.29 3.53 -18.75
N GLU A 94 3.56 4.40 -17.77
CA GLU A 94 2.68 5.51 -17.41
C GLU A 94 3.47 6.80 -17.13
N ASN A 95 2.85 7.96 -17.35
CA ASN A 95 3.48 9.26 -17.09
C ASN A 95 3.42 9.66 -15.60
N ASP A 96 2.33 9.31 -14.91
CA ASP A 96 2.08 9.72 -13.53
C ASP A 96 2.84 8.84 -12.53
N ALA A 97 2.88 7.51 -12.76
CA ALA A 97 3.63 6.51 -11.99
C ALA A 97 3.54 6.75 -10.47
N LYS A 98 2.30 6.71 -9.97
CA LYS A 98 1.98 6.87 -8.55
C LYS A 98 1.87 5.52 -7.85
N VAL A 99 1.98 5.55 -6.53
CA VAL A 99 1.75 4.41 -5.65
C VAL A 99 0.67 4.80 -4.65
N VAL A 100 -0.34 3.97 -4.54
CA VAL A 100 -1.42 4.07 -3.55
C VAL A 100 -1.25 2.94 -2.55
N VAL A 101 -1.32 3.27 -1.26
CA VAL A 101 -1.38 2.31 -0.15
C VAL A 101 -2.65 2.59 0.64
N GLN A 102 -3.48 1.58 0.85
CA GLN A 102 -4.75 1.71 1.55
C GLN A 102 -4.85 0.70 2.68
N SER A 103 -5.30 1.13 3.86
CA SER A 103 -5.60 0.23 4.97
C SER A 103 -6.86 -0.58 4.70
N GLU A 104 -6.95 -1.79 5.23
CA GLU A 104 -8.25 -2.47 5.28
C GLU A 104 -9.14 -1.83 6.35
N SER A 105 -10.47 -1.94 6.19
CA SER A 105 -11.43 -1.27 7.08
C SER A 105 -11.19 -1.66 8.54
N GLY A 106 -11.00 -0.66 9.39
CA GLY A 106 -10.82 -0.84 10.83
C GLY A 106 -9.46 -1.40 11.27
N LEU A 107 -8.51 -1.64 10.35
CA LEU A 107 -7.16 -2.10 10.68
C LEU A 107 -6.16 -0.94 10.76
N PRO A 108 -5.27 -0.92 11.77
CA PRO A 108 -4.24 0.10 11.88
C PRO A 108 -3.20 -0.05 10.77
N MET A 109 -2.78 1.11 10.24
CA MET A 109 -1.74 1.23 9.24
C MET A 109 -0.89 2.47 9.51
N GLN A 110 0.42 2.28 9.66
CA GLN A 110 1.38 3.37 9.75
C GLN A 110 2.49 3.16 8.73
N VAL A 111 2.59 4.08 7.76
CA VAL A 111 3.59 4.04 6.69
C VAL A 111 4.70 5.04 7.00
N THR A 112 5.93 4.56 7.14
CA THR A 112 7.11 5.42 7.37
C THR A 112 7.81 5.79 6.07
N ALA A 113 7.86 4.86 5.11
CA ALA A 113 8.52 5.09 3.84
C ALA A 113 7.87 4.28 2.71
N ILE A 114 7.86 4.87 1.51
CA ILE A 114 7.51 4.19 0.26
C ILE A 114 8.70 4.35 -0.67
N ILE A 115 9.39 3.25 -0.97
CA ILE A 115 10.62 3.21 -1.74
C ILE A 115 10.32 2.45 -3.03
N ARG A 116 10.52 3.09 -4.18
CA ARG A 116 10.20 2.50 -5.49
C ARG A 116 11.46 2.19 -6.27
N ARG A 117 11.43 1.09 -7.03
CA ARG A 117 12.42 0.77 -8.07
C ARG A 117 11.77 0.94 -9.43
N SER A 118 12.37 1.73 -10.29
CA SER A 118 11.70 2.24 -11.49
C SER A 118 12.70 2.74 -12.53
N ASN A 119 12.27 2.73 -13.80
CA ASN A 119 13.02 3.32 -14.91
C ASN A 119 12.22 4.49 -15.53
N THR A 120 12.93 5.54 -15.92
CA THR A 120 12.42 6.60 -16.80
C THR A 120 12.87 6.30 -18.22
N PHE A 121 11.97 6.49 -19.20
CA PHE A 121 12.29 6.30 -20.61
C PHE A 121 12.41 7.66 -21.29
N ASP A 122 13.47 7.82 -22.06
CA ASP A 122 13.65 8.96 -22.96
C ASP A 122 13.02 8.64 -24.32
N ALA A 123 12.48 9.67 -24.97
CA ALA A 123 11.87 9.58 -26.29
C ALA A 123 12.94 9.68 -27.39
#